data_AF-A0A0S1Y6Y8-F1
#
_entry.id   AF-A0A0S1Y6Y8-F1
#
_cell.length_a   1.000
_cell.length_b   1.000
_cell.length_c   1.000
_cell.angle_alpha   90.00
_cell.angle_beta   90.00
_cell.angle_gamma   90.00
#
_symmetry.space_group_name_H-M   'P 1'
#
loop_
_entity.id
_entity.type
_entity.pdbx_description
1 polymer ?
#
loop_
_entity_poly.entity_id
_entity_poly.type
_entity_poly.pdbx_seq_one_letter_code
_entity_poly.pdbx_strand_id
1 'polypeptide(L)'
;MISYIHIPVLAICFFTLLFMRRWWQCIDRLGLTHEVGRRAPSLVQGDILAATFAILPFLIAAVDWSAVVLPGQSVPTPSWMAVVLSLSCLGGCVFVLRNSDGRFAGNWTGTRESALRTVAALRIIDAAELAHALGVLQQHEGRDTGGRTMEVNAQEMRK
;
A
#
# COMPACT_ATOMS: atom_id res chain seq x y z
N MET A 1 -26.81 -0.37 26.49
CA MET A 1 -26.05 -1.49 27.07
C MET A 1 -24.72 -1.53 26.36
N ILE A 2 -23.59 -1.58 27.07
CA ILE A 2 -22.26 -1.63 26.44
C ILE A 2 -22.17 -2.93 25.64
N SER A 3 -22.14 -2.83 24.30
CA SER A 3 -21.96 -3.98 23.44
C SER A 3 -20.50 -4.44 23.52
N TYR A 4 -20.24 -5.48 24.32
CA TYR A 4 -18.90 -6.08 24.46
C TYR A 4 -18.41 -6.75 23.16
N ILE A 5 -19.29 -6.91 22.18
CA ILE A 5 -19.01 -7.49 20.86
C ILE A 5 -17.99 -6.64 20.08
N HIS A 6 -17.88 -5.34 20.37
CA HIS A 6 -16.88 -4.48 19.73
C HIS A 6 -15.44 -4.79 20.18
N ILE A 7 -15.23 -5.31 21.40
CA ILE A 7 -13.89 -5.55 21.95
C ILE A 7 -12.99 -6.42 21.05
N PRO A 8 -13.41 -7.61 20.58
CA PRO A 8 -12.58 -8.42 19.69
C PRO A 8 -12.30 -7.74 18.34
N VAL A 9 -13.29 -7.03 17.78
CA VAL A 9 -13.12 -6.30 16.52
C VAL A 9 -12.08 -5.18 16.68
N LEU A 10 -12.19 -4.39 17.75
CA LEU A 10 -11.24 -3.33 18.08
C LEU A 10 -9.84 -3.89 18.34
N ALA A 11 -9.73 -5.03 19.03
CA ALA A 11 -8.45 -5.70 19.26
C ALA A 11 -7.78 -6.07 17.92
N ILE A 12 -8.52 -6.69 17.00
CA ILE A 12 -7.99 -7.06 15.67
C ILE A 12 -7.57 -5.79 14.90
N CYS A 13 -8.41 -4.76 14.85
CA CYS A 13 -8.08 -3.49 14.19
C CYS A 13 -6.83 -2.82 14.80
N PHE A 14 -6.70 -2.85 16.13
CA PHE A 14 -5.55 -2.31 16.85
C PHE A 14 -4.26 -3.04 16.49
N PHE A 15 -4.29 -4.38 16.50
CA PHE A 15 -3.12 -5.18 16.11
C PHE A 15 -2.73 -4.94 14.66
N THR A 16 -3.69 -4.83 13.73
CA THR A 16 -3.41 -4.50 12.32
C THR A 16 -2.71 -3.15 12.18
N LEU A 17 -3.20 -2.10 12.86
CA LEU A 17 -2.56 -0.79 12.86
C LEU A 17 -1.16 -0.83 13.48
N LEU A 18 -0.96 -1.59 14.55
CA LEU A 18 0.35 -1.78 15.16
C LEU A 18 1.34 -2.45 14.22
N PHE A 19 0.93 -3.52 13.52
CA PHE A 19 1.80 -4.20 12.56
C PHE A 19 2.15 -3.31 11.37
N MET A 20 1.19 -2.55 10.84
CA MET A 20 1.44 -1.52 9.82
C MET A 20 2.45 -0.49 10.28
N ARG A 21 2.25 0.09 11.46
CA ARG A 21 3.14 1.12 12.02
C ARG A 21 4.55 0.58 12.21
N ARG A 22 4.68 -0.65 12.72
CA ARG A 22 5.97 -1.32 12.93
C ARG A 22 6.72 -1.55 11.62
N TRP A 23 6.02 -1.95 10.57
CA TRP A 23 6.61 -2.13 9.24
C TRP A 23 7.13 -0.80 8.68
N TRP A 24 6.33 0.26 8.75
CA TRP A 24 6.75 1.60 8.32
C TRP A 24 7.92 2.14 9.13
N GLN A 25 7.98 1.88 10.44
CA GLN A 25 9.14 2.21 11.27
C GLN A 25 10.41 1.45 10.85
N CYS A 26 10.28 0.21 10.38
CA CYS A 26 11.43 -0.53 9.85
C CYS A 26 11.94 0.08 8.54
N ILE A 27 11.03 0.49 7.64
CA ILE A 27 11.40 1.19 6.39
C ILE A 27 12.00 2.57 6.68
N ASP A 28 11.49 3.28 7.68
CA ASP A 28 11.98 4.59 8.11
C ASP A 28 13.40 4.52 8.68
N ARG A 29 13.67 3.50 9.51
CA ARG A 29 15.03 3.22 10.00
C ARG A 29 16.02 2.87 8.89
N LEU A 30 15.55 2.43 7.73
CA LEU A 30 16.39 2.21 6.55
C LEU A 30 16.59 3.48 5.73
N GLY A 31 15.89 4.58 6.04
CA GLY A 31 15.96 5.85 5.30
C GLY A 31 15.24 5.82 3.95
N LEU A 32 14.43 4.80 3.67
CA LEU A 32 13.85 4.54 2.34
C LEU A 32 12.35 4.89 2.25
N THR A 33 11.78 5.55 3.25
CA THR A 33 10.35 5.92 3.28
C THR A 33 9.93 6.74 2.08
N HIS A 34 10.73 7.75 1.72
CA HIS A 34 10.43 8.61 0.58
C HIS A 34 10.63 7.87 -0.76
N GLU A 35 11.59 6.95 -0.85
CA GLU A 35 11.82 6.16 -2.07
C GLU A 35 10.70 5.15 -2.30
N VAL A 36 10.30 4.41 -1.26
CA VAL A 36 9.19 3.46 -1.32
C VAL A 36 7.89 4.18 -1.65
N GLY A 37 7.64 5.34 -1.03
CA GLY A 37 6.43 6.11 -1.28
C GLY A 37 6.35 6.68 -2.70
N ARG A 38 7.48 7.08 -3.29
CA ARG A 38 7.54 7.55 -4.68
C ARG A 38 7.46 6.41 -5.70
N ARG A 39 8.04 5.25 -5.40
CA ARG A 39 8.14 4.11 -6.34
C ARG A 39 6.93 3.19 -6.31
N ALA A 40 6.21 3.11 -5.18
CA ALA A 40 5.04 2.25 -5.03
C ALA A 40 3.86 3.03 -4.40
N PRO A 41 3.29 4.02 -5.12
CA PRO A 41 2.19 4.85 -4.59
C PRO A 41 0.94 4.03 -4.27
N SER A 42 0.66 2.95 -5.03
CA SER A 42 -0.46 2.04 -4.77
C SER A 42 -0.35 1.30 -3.44
N LEU A 43 0.87 1.01 -2.98
CA LEU A 43 1.13 0.37 -1.70
C LEU A 43 0.87 1.33 -0.54
N VAL A 44 1.28 2.59 -0.67
CA VAL A 44 0.99 3.65 0.32
C VAL A 44 -0.50 3.94 0.38
N GLN A 45 -1.16 4.09 -0.78
CA GLN A 45 -2.59 4.34 -0.85
C GLN A 45 -3.40 3.18 -0.27
N GLY A 46 -3.00 1.93 -0.55
CA GLY A 46 -3.61 0.75 0.05
C GLY A 46 -3.45 0.72 1.56
N ASP A 47 -2.26 1.03 2.09
CA ASP A 47 -2.02 1.08 3.54
C ASP A 47 -2.84 2.21 4.22
N ILE A 48 -2.93 3.40 3.60
CA ILE A 48 -3.76 4.53 4.11
C ILE A 48 -5.24 4.15 4.13
N LEU A 49 -5.73 3.52 3.05
CA LEU A 49 -7.12 3.10 2.93
C LEU A 49 -7.44 2.03 3.98
N ALA A 50 -6.58 1.03 4.14
CA ALA A 50 -6.72 0.00 5.16
C ALA A 50 -6.63 0.56 6.59
N ALA A 51 -5.76 1.54 6.85
CA ALA A 51 -5.70 2.24 8.14
C ALA A 51 -7.00 3.01 8.41
N THR A 52 -7.57 3.66 7.40
CA THR A 52 -8.85 4.37 7.51
C THR A 52 -9.97 3.41 7.88
N PHE A 53 -10.06 2.26 7.21
CA PHE A 53 -11.01 1.19 7.56
C PHE A 53 -10.72 0.56 8.94
N ALA A 54 -9.47 0.52 9.41
CA ALA A 54 -9.17 0.03 10.75
C ALA A 54 -9.52 1.03 11.86
N ILE A 55 -9.53 2.34 11.58
CA ILE A 55 -9.86 3.40 12.56
C ILE A 55 -11.38 3.55 12.75
N LEU A 56 -12.16 3.39 11.68
CA LEU A 56 -13.62 3.55 11.68
C LEU A 56 -14.34 2.71 12.78
N PRO A 57 -13.99 1.43 13.04
CA PRO A 57 -14.56 0.64 14.12
C PRO A 57 -14.38 1.27 15.51
N PHE A 58 -13.28 1.98 15.78
CA PHE A 58 -13.07 2.69 17.04
C PHE A 58 -14.06 3.83 17.22
N LEU A 59 -14.32 4.58 16.15
CA LEU A 59 -15.31 5.67 16.16
C LEU A 59 -16.73 5.12 16.35
N ILE A 60 -17.06 4.03 15.64
CA ILE A 60 -18.37 3.37 15.75
C ILE A 60 -18.60 2.85 17.18
N ALA A 61 -17.60 2.20 17.78
CA ALA A 61 -17.68 1.70 19.16
C ALA A 61 -17.78 2.84 20.18
N ALA A 62 -17.04 3.94 19.98
CA ALA A 62 -17.13 5.12 20.84
C ALA A 62 -18.54 5.74 20.81
N VAL A 63 -19.17 5.81 19.64
CA VAL A 63 -20.55 6.30 19.48
C VAL A 63 -21.57 5.35 20.13
N ASP A 64 -21.43 4.04 19.92
CA ASP A 64 -22.32 3.03 20.53
C ASP A 64 -22.23 3.06 22.08
N TRP A 65 -21.01 3.15 22.63
CA TRP A 65 -20.81 3.18 24.08
C TRP A 65 -21.20 4.50 24.74
N SER A 66 -21.04 5.62 24.04
CA SER A 66 -21.45 6.93 24.55
C SER A 66 -22.95 7.18 24.44
N ALA A 67 -23.69 6.28 23.77
CA ALA A 67 -25.12 6.42 23.49
C ALA A 67 -25.49 7.78 22.86
N VAL A 68 -24.53 8.40 22.15
CA VAL A 68 -24.70 9.72 21.55
C VAL A 68 -25.67 9.60 20.37
N VAL A 69 -26.71 10.42 20.40
CA VAL A 69 -27.69 10.51 19.32
C VAL A 69 -27.07 11.33 18.19
N LEU A 70 -26.94 10.74 17.00
CA LEU A 70 -26.46 11.46 15.82
C LEU A 70 -27.42 12.61 15.46
N PRO A 71 -26.89 13.75 14.99
CA PRO A 71 -27.72 14.87 14.56
C PRO A 71 -28.69 14.42 13.45
N GLY A 72 -30.00 14.59 13.69
CA GLY A 72 -31.08 14.16 12.79
C GLY A 72 -31.76 12.83 13.15
N GLN A 73 -31.33 12.14 14.20
CA GLN A 73 -31.97 10.92 14.72
C GLN A 73 -32.69 11.22 16.04
N SER A 74 -33.84 10.58 16.29
CA SER A 74 -34.59 10.68 17.55
C SER A 74 -34.25 9.56 18.55
N VAL A 75 -33.57 8.51 18.09
CA VAL A 75 -33.22 7.32 18.87
C VAL A 75 -31.74 6.97 18.63
N PRO A 76 -31.00 6.51 19.66
CA PRO A 76 -29.65 5.98 19.48
C PRO A 76 -29.61 4.87 18.42
N THR A 77 -28.51 4.79 17.68
CA THR A 77 -28.31 3.76 16.66
C THR A 77 -28.40 2.37 17.30
N PRO A 78 -29.18 1.43 16.74
CA PRO A 78 -29.31 0.11 17.33
C PRO A 78 -27.99 -0.66 17.22
N SER A 79 -27.52 -1.25 18.32
CA SER A 79 -26.18 -1.84 18.43
C SER A 79 -25.88 -2.94 17.41
N TRP A 80 -26.88 -3.65 16.88
CA TRP A 80 -26.66 -4.64 15.82
C TRP A 80 -26.19 -4.00 14.50
N MET A 81 -26.67 -2.79 14.16
CA MET A 81 -26.20 -2.06 12.97
C MET A 81 -24.76 -1.60 13.16
N ALA A 82 -24.40 -1.13 14.36
CA ALA A 82 -23.03 -0.76 14.69
C ALA A 82 -22.06 -1.95 14.56
N VAL A 83 -22.49 -3.15 15.00
CA VAL A 83 -21.70 -4.38 14.84
C VAL A 83 -21.52 -4.73 13.36
N VAL A 84 -22.57 -4.72 12.54
CA VAL A 84 -22.47 -5.01 11.09
C VAL A 84 -21.55 -4.02 10.38
N LEU A 85 -21.64 -2.72 10.70
CA LEU A 85 -20.75 -1.69 10.17
C LEU A 85 -19.30 -1.92 10.59
N SER A 86 -19.05 -2.30 11.85
CA SER A 86 -17.68 -2.60 12.30
C SER A 86 -17.10 -3.85 11.62
N LEU A 87 -17.93 -4.87 11.39
CA LEU A 87 -17.53 -6.10 10.70
C LEU A 87 -17.28 -5.86 9.21
N SER A 88 -18.10 -5.05 8.54
CA SER A 88 -17.88 -4.71 7.13
C SER A 88 -16.62 -3.87 6.96
N CYS A 89 -16.33 -2.98 7.91
CA CYS A 89 -15.10 -2.20 7.95
C CYS A 89 -13.86 -3.09 8.16
N LEU A 90 -13.94 -4.05 9.09
CA LEU A 90 -12.91 -5.07 9.27
C LEU A 90 -12.71 -5.90 8.00
N GLY A 91 -13.80 -6.32 7.35
CA GLY A 91 -13.76 -7.04 6.08
C GLY A 91 -13.11 -6.23 4.96
N GLY A 92 -13.43 -4.94 4.86
CA GLY A 92 -12.80 -4.01 3.93
C GLY A 92 -11.29 -3.85 4.19
N CYS A 93 -10.90 -3.74 5.46
CA CYS A 93 -9.49 -3.70 5.86
C CYS A 93 -8.75 -4.97 5.44
N VAL A 94 -9.30 -6.16 5.72
CA VAL A 94 -8.72 -7.45 5.32
C VAL A 94 -8.66 -7.58 3.79
N PHE A 95 -9.70 -7.15 3.08
CA PHE A 95 -9.75 -7.20 1.61
C PHE A 95 -8.67 -6.33 0.97
N VAL A 96 -8.49 -5.10 1.44
CA VAL A 96 -7.43 -4.20 0.96
C VAL A 96 -6.05 -4.78 1.29
N LEU A 97 -5.91 -5.41 2.46
CA LEU A 97 -4.66 -6.04 2.91
C LEU A 97 -4.40 -7.41 2.30
N ARG A 98 -5.34 -8.00 1.56
CA ARG A 98 -5.21 -9.33 0.96
C ARG A 98 -4.01 -9.42 0.01
N ASN A 99 -3.71 -8.34 -0.70
CA ASN A 99 -2.57 -8.27 -1.61
C ASN A 99 -1.23 -7.98 -0.90
N SER A 100 -1.25 -7.73 0.41
CA SER A 100 -0.06 -7.48 1.23
C SER A 100 0.53 -8.78 1.82
N ASP A 101 0.27 -9.92 1.16
CA ASP A 101 0.60 -11.29 1.60
C ASP A 101 2.01 -11.37 2.23
N GLY A 102 2.05 -11.66 3.54
CA GLY A 102 3.28 -11.85 4.31
C GLY A 102 3.98 -10.59 4.84
N ARG A 103 3.43 -9.37 4.66
CA ARG A 103 4.04 -8.13 5.20
C ARG A 103 4.05 -8.03 6.72
N PHE A 104 3.02 -8.60 7.35
CA PHE A 104 2.79 -8.48 8.78
C PHE A 104 3.14 -9.79 9.48
N ALA A 105 4.43 -10.11 9.55
CA ALA A 105 4.87 -11.17 10.45
C ALA A 105 4.62 -10.74 11.91
N GLY A 106 4.11 -11.66 12.72
CA GLY A 106 3.83 -11.40 14.15
C GLY A 106 5.05 -11.08 15.00
N ASN A 107 6.27 -11.25 14.47
CA ASN A 107 7.53 -11.04 15.17
C ASN A 107 8.40 -9.94 14.51
N TRP A 108 9.34 -9.35 15.27
CA TRP A 108 10.18 -8.22 14.82
C TRP A 108 11.03 -8.59 13.61
N THR A 109 11.58 -9.81 13.64
CA THR A 109 12.51 -10.32 12.63
C THR A 109 11.83 -10.47 11.27
N GLY A 110 10.62 -11.04 11.25
CA GLY A 110 9.83 -11.21 10.04
C GLY A 110 9.30 -9.89 9.48
N THR A 111 8.97 -8.92 10.33
CA THR A 111 8.62 -7.57 9.84
C THR A 111 9.81 -6.92 9.13
N ARG A 112 11.04 -7.09 9.64
CA ARG A 112 12.26 -6.58 9.00
C ARG A 112 12.60 -7.34 7.72
N GLU A 113 12.49 -8.66 7.73
CA GLU A 113 12.70 -9.50 6.55
C GLU A 113 11.74 -9.11 5.43
N SER A 114 10.46 -8.95 5.75
CA SER A 114 9.48 -8.50 4.77
C SER A 114 9.79 -7.11 4.23
N ALA A 115 10.14 -6.15 5.10
CA ALA A 115 10.58 -4.81 4.67
C ALA A 115 11.78 -4.88 3.71
N LEU A 116 12.79 -5.70 4.03
CA LEU A 116 13.96 -5.92 3.17
C LEU A 116 13.58 -6.56 1.83
N ARG A 117 12.67 -7.55 1.83
CA ARG A 117 12.19 -8.20 0.62
C ARG A 117 11.47 -7.23 -0.32
N THR A 118 10.63 -6.35 0.23
CA THR A 118 9.96 -5.29 -0.55
C THR A 118 10.97 -4.31 -1.14
N VAL A 119 11.96 -3.89 -0.35
CA VAL A 119 13.04 -2.99 -0.84
C VAL A 119 13.89 -3.67 -1.92
N ALA A 120 14.25 -4.94 -1.74
CA ALA A 120 15.03 -5.71 -2.71
C ALA A 120 14.26 -5.86 -4.04
N ALA A 121 12.96 -6.16 -3.98
CA ALA A 121 12.11 -6.23 -5.17
C ALA A 121 12.08 -4.89 -5.92
N LEU A 122 11.93 -3.76 -5.21
CA LEU A 122 11.95 -2.43 -5.83
C LEU A 122 13.28 -2.10 -6.50
N ARG A 123 14.42 -2.55 -5.93
CA ARG A 123 15.74 -2.35 -6.53
C ARG A 123 15.96 -3.21 -7.77
N ILE A 124 15.46 -4.44 -7.79
CA ILE A 124 15.53 -5.31 -8.97
C ILE A 124 14.71 -4.72 -10.13
N ILE A 125 13.51 -4.21 -9.84
CA ILE A 125 12.67 -3.55 -10.85
C ILE A 125 13.37 -2.32 -11.41
N ASP A 126 13.95 -1.48 -10.55
CA ASP A 126 14.70 -0.27 -10.95
C ASP A 126 15.88 -0.62 -11.88
N ALA A 127 16.63 -1.68 -11.57
CA ALA A 127 17.73 -2.15 -12.42
C ALA A 127 17.22 -2.69 -13.78
N ALA A 128 16.07 -3.36 -13.80
CA ALA A 128 15.46 -3.87 -15.03
C ALA A 128 14.91 -2.73 -15.91
N GLU A 129 14.27 -1.72 -15.31
CA GLU A 129 13.79 -0.53 -16.01
C GLU A 129 14.94 0.27 -16.61
N LEU A 130 16.05 0.45 -15.87
CA LEU A 130 17.24 1.12 -16.37
C LEU A 130 17.89 0.35 -17.52
N ALA A 131 18.06 -0.96 -17.40
CA ALA A 131 18.60 -1.79 -18.46
C ALA A 131 17.72 -1.76 -19.72
N HIS A 132 16.41 -1.76 -19.55
CA HIS A 132 15.46 -1.62 -20.65
C HIS A 132 15.57 -0.26 -21.34
N ALA A 133 15.60 0.83 -20.56
CA ALA A 133 15.74 2.19 -21.09
C ALA A 133 17.05 2.38 -21.86
N LEU A 134 18.16 1.86 -21.35
CA LEU A 134 19.45 1.87 -22.04
C LEU A 134 19.41 1.06 -23.34
N GLY A 135 18.78 -0.12 -23.33
CA GLY A 135 18.60 -0.93 -24.54
C GLY A 135 17.79 -0.20 -25.62
N VAL A 136 16.72 0.49 -25.25
CA VAL A 136 15.90 1.29 -26.18
C VAL A 136 16.71 2.46 -26.76
N LEU A 137 17.48 3.17 -25.93
CA LEU A 137 18.34 4.27 -26.40
C LEU A 137 19.42 3.79 -27.37
N GLN A 138 20.11 2.70 -27.04
CA GLN A 138 21.15 2.13 -27.89
C GLN A 138 20.58 1.61 -29.23
N GLN A 139 19.36 1.07 -29.22
CA GLN A 139 18.65 0.67 -30.43
C GLN A 139 18.24 1.87 -31.29
N HIS A 140 17.92 3.02 -30.67
CA HIS A 140 17.62 4.25 -31.40
C HIS A 140 18.87 4.87 -32.03
N GLU A 141 19.98 4.95 -31.29
CA GLU A 141 21.28 5.41 -31.81
C GLU A 141 21.78 4.55 -32.96
N GLY A 142 21.66 3.22 -32.86
CA GLY A 142 22.03 2.30 -33.95
C GLY A 142 21.19 2.49 -35.21
N ARG A 143 19.91 2.88 -35.05
CA ARG A 143 18.99 3.12 -36.18
C ARG A 143 19.24 4.47 -36.84
N ASP A 144 19.56 5.52 -36.09
CA ASP A 144 19.95 6.84 -36.62
C ASP A 144 21.31 6.79 -37.33
N THR A 145 22.28 6.06 -36.75
CA THR A 145 23.60 5.90 -37.35
C THR A 145 23.53 5.05 -38.63
N GLY A 146 22.75 3.95 -38.59
CA GLY A 146 22.45 3.13 -39.77
C GLY A 146 21.74 3.89 -40.88
N GLY A 147 20.75 4.73 -40.52
CA GLY A 147 20.03 5.61 -41.46
C GLY A 147 20.94 6.61 -42.16
N ARG A 148 21.82 7.30 -41.42
CA ARG A 148 22.82 8.20 -42.00
C ARG A 148 23.80 7.50 -42.93
N THR A 149 24.28 6.31 -42.57
CA THR A 149 25.20 5.57 -43.46
C THR A 149 24.54 5.06 -44.73
N MET A 150 23.24 4.74 -44.70
CA MET A 150 22.48 4.38 -45.91
C MET A 150 22.22 5.59 -46.81
N GLU A 151 21.90 6.76 -46.25
CA GLU A 151 21.73 7.99 -47.03
C GLU A 151 23.04 8.44 -47.68
N VAL A 152 24.16 8.41 -46.94
CA VAL A 152 25.49 8.77 -47.47
C VAL A 152 25.90 7.80 -48.59
N ASN A 153 25.75 6.49 -48.42
CA ASN A 153 26.03 5.52 -49.48
C ASN A 153 25.12 5.68 -50.70
N ALA A 154 23.83 5.94 -50.50
CA ALA A 154 22.89 6.15 -51.61
C ALA A 154 23.21 7.43 -52.40
N GLN A 155 23.80 8.43 -51.77
CA GLN A 155 24.21 9.68 -52.40
C GLN A 155 25.56 9.53 -53.14
N GLU A 156 26.45 8.65 -52.66
CA GLU A 156 27.71 8.31 -53.34
C GLU A 156 27.48 7.49 -54.61
N MET A 157 26.54 6.54 -54.62
CA MET A 157 26.20 5.75 -55.82
C MET A 157 25.44 6.53 -56.90
N ARG A 158 25.06 7.78 -56.63
CA ARG A 158 24.33 8.66 -57.55
C ARG A 158 25.23 9.66 -58.28
N LYS A 159 26.53 9.69 -57.96
CA LYS A 159 27.58 10.43 -58.68
C LYS A 159 28.32 9.50 -59.62
#